data_AF-A0A4S1ZBD2-F1
#
_entry.id   AF-A0A4S1ZBD2-F1
#
_cell.length_a   1.000
_cell.length_b   1.000
_cell.length_c   1.000
_cell.angle_alpha   90.00
_cell.angle_beta   90.00
_cell.angle_gamma   90.00
#
_symmetry.space_group_name_H-M   'P 1'
#
loop_
_entity.id
_entity.type
_entity.pdbx_description
1 polymer ?
#
loop_
_entity_poly.entity_id
_entity_poly.type
_entity_poly.pdbx_seq_one_letter_code
_entity_poly.pdbx_strand_id
1 'polypeptide(L)' 'MNNENQNTEYKRVWKDDYLKWVCGFANAYGGRIFIGIDDDMTVVGVKHLPSAT' A
#
# COMPACT_ATOMS: atom_id res chain seq x y z
N MET A 1 -19.35 19.19 -3.52
CA MET A 1 -18.98 18.00 -2.72
C MET A 1 -17.67 17.47 -3.25
N ASN A 2 -16.68 17.39 -2.38
CA ASN A 2 -15.27 17.46 -2.73
C ASN A 2 -14.77 16.13 -3.31
N ASN A 3 -14.15 16.23 -4.49
CA ASN A 3 -13.53 15.12 -5.21
C ASN A 3 -12.36 14.59 -4.37
N GLU A 4 -12.65 13.59 -3.54
CA GLU A 4 -11.67 12.86 -2.74
C GLU A 4 -10.52 12.40 -3.64
N ASN A 5 -9.30 12.81 -3.32
CA ASN A 5 -8.09 12.32 -3.95
C ASN A 5 -7.98 10.80 -3.75
N GLN A 6 -8.36 10.04 -4.77
CA GLN A 6 -8.30 8.57 -4.79
C GLN A 6 -6.87 8.10 -5.08
N ASN A 7 -5.88 8.48 -4.26
CA ASN A 7 -4.51 7.97 -4.39
C ASN A 7 -4.40 6.60 -3.69
N THR A 8 -4.92 5.56 -4.34
CA THR A 8 -4.89 4.19 -3.84
C THR A 8 -3.96 3.32 -4.66
N GLU A 9 -3.03 2.65 -3.98
CA GLU A 9 -2.09 1.70 -4.56
C GLU A 9 -2.35 0.29 -4.02
N TYR A 10 -2.40 -0.69 -4.91
CA TYR A 10 -2.48 -2.11 -4.57
C TYR A 10 -1.13 -2.76 -4.83
N LYS A 11 -0.67 -3.59 -3.89
CA LYS A 11 0.58 -4.34 -4.02
C LYS A 11 0.43 -5.72 -3.39
N ARG A 12 0.96 -6.73 -4.07
CA ARG A 12 0.96 -8.09 -3.56
C ARG A 12 1.84 -8.27 -2.32
N VAL A 13 3.01 -7.64 -2.29
CA VAL A 13 4.00 -7.72 -1.21
C VAL A 13 4.55 -6.34 -0.89
N TRP A 14 4.95 -6.09 0.35
CA TRP A 14 5.69 -4.89 0.70
C TRP A 14 7.14 -4.97 0.19
N LYS A 15 7.70 -3.85 -0.27
CA LYS A 15 9.12 -3.68 -0.56
C LYS A 15 9.57 -2.32 -0.03
N ASP A 16 10.80 -2.20 0.46
CA ASP A 16 11.28 -0.95 1.06
C ASP A 16 11.36 0.22 0.06
N ASP A 17 11.55 -0.08 -1.22
CA ASP A 17 11.40 0.89 -2.32
C ASP A 17 10.02 1.56 -2.31
N TYR A 18 9.05 1.02 -1.56
CA TYR A 18 7.71 1.55 -1.47
C TYR A 18 7.59 2.78 -0.58
N LEU A 19 8.64 3.08 0.19
CA LEU A 19 8.75 4.30 0.98
C LEU A 19 8.61 5.57 0.13
N LYS A 20 8.98 5.55 -1.16
CA LYS A 20 8.78 6.71 -2.06
C LYS A 20 7.30 7.10 -2.20
N TRP A 21 6.39 6.14 -2.22
CA TRP A 21 4.95 6.42 -2.29
C TRP A 21 4.44 6.90 -0.92
N VAL A 22 4.95 6.33 0.17
CA VAL A 22 4.64 6.83 1.53
C VAL A 22 5.06 8.30 1.67
N CYS A 23 6.30 8.65 1.28
CA CYS A 23 6.79 10.03 1.28
C CYS A 23 5.98 10.92 0.33
N GLY A 24 5.68 10.44 -0.87
CA GLY A 24 4.84 11.16 -1.84
C GLY A 24 3.44 11.47 -1.31
N PHE A 25 2.82 10.51 -0.61
CA PHE A 25 1.52 10.69 0.01
C PHE A 25 1.56 11.65 1.20
N ALA A 26 2.59 11.54 2.05
CA ALA A 26 2.79 12.44 3.19
C ALA A 26 2.98 13.91 2.77
N ASN A 27 3.60 14.14 1.61
CA ASN A 27 3.87 15.48 1.07
C ASN A 27 2.72 16.07 0.24
N ALA A 28 1.68 15.27 -0.06
CA ALA A 28 0.56 15.67 -0.91
C ALA A 28 -0.77 15.59 -0.14
N TYR A 29 -1.85 15.13 -0.78
CA TYR A 29 -3.19 15.02 -0.19
C TYR A 29 -3.42 13.69 0.55
N GLY A 30 -2.36 12.97 0.93
CA GLY A 30 -2.45 11.63 1.47
C GLY A 30 -2.67 10.56 0.40
N GLY A 31 -2.84 9.31 0.86
CA GLY A 31 -3.06 8.15 0.00
C GLY A 31 -3.16 6.87 0.82
N ARG A 32 -3.46 5.75 0.15
CA ARG A 32 -3.59 4.43 0.74
C ARG A 32 -2.75 3.44 -0.05
N ILE A 33 -2.02 2.57 0.65
CA ILE A 33 -1.35 1.42 0.04
C ILE A 33 -1.93 0.17 0.69
N PHE A 34 -2.58 -0.68 -0.10
CA PHE A 34 -3.07 -1.98 0.33
C PHE A 34 -2.04 -3.06 -0.03
N ILE A 35 -1.56 -3.79 0.97
CA ILE A 35 -0.60 -4.87 0.81
C ILE A 35 -1.30 -6.22 0.93
N GLY A 36 -0.92 -7.16 0.08
CA GLY A 36 -1.53 -8.49 0.02
C GLY A 36 -2.68 -8.58 -0.98
N ILE A 37 -2.68 -7.73 -2.02
CA ILE A 37 -3.65 -7.77 -3.12
C ILE A 37 -2.86 -7.94 -4.42
N ASP A 38 -3.20 -8.97 -5.20
CA ASP A 38 -2.59 -9.26 -6.50
C ASP A 38 -3.14 -8.32 -7.59
N ASP A 39 -2.51 -8.31 -8.77
CA ASP A 39 -2.86 -7.38 -9.85
C ASP A 39 -4.28 -7.61 -10.42
N ASP A 40 -4.84 -8.80 -10.23
CA ASP A 40 -6.22 -9.16 -10.58
C ASP A 40 -7.24 -8.83 -9.48
N MET A 41 -6.82 -8.08 -8.45
CA MET A 41 -7.59 -7.71 -7.26
C MET A 41 -7.88 -8.88 -6.29
N THR A 42 -7.28 -10.05 -6.50
CA THR A 42 -7.37 -11.17 -5.56
C THR A 42 -6.66 -10.82 -4.25
N VAL A 43 -7.37 -11.01 -3.12
CA VAL A 43 -6.78 -10.86 -1.78
C VAL A 43 -5.93 -12.10 -1.49
N VAL A 44 -4.60 -11.94 -1.50
CA VAL A 44 -3.63 -13.01 -1.21
C VAL A 44 -3.09 -12.95 0.24
N GLY A 45 -3.41 -11.88 0.96
CA GLY A 45 -2.97 -11.66 2.34
C GLY A 45 -1.50 -11.28 2.47
N VAL A 46 -1.06 -11.04 3.71
CA VAL A 46 0.34 -10.72 4.03
C VAL A 46 0.98 -11.92 4.72
N LYS A 47 2.13 -12.36 4.22
CA LYS A 47 2.90 -13.41 4.89
C LYS A 47 3.57 -12.78 6.13
N HIS A 48 3.32 -13.35 7.31
CA HIS A 48 3.88 -12.87 8.58
C HIS A 48 5.42 -12.89 8.52
N LEU A 49 6.07 -11.75 8.84
CA LEU A 49 7.50 -11.72 9.17
C LEU A 49 7.69 -12.42 10.52
N PRO A 50 8.76 -13.21 10.71
CA PRO A 50 8.82 -14.28 11.70
C PRO A 50 8.60 -13.76 13.13
N SER A 51 7.85 -14.53 13.91
CA SER A 51 7.70 -14.33 15.35
C SER A 51 9.08 -14.17 15.98
N ALA A 52 9.29 -13.07 16.70
CA ALA A 52 10.49 -12.83 17.47
C ALA A 52 10.75 -14.06 18.35
N THR A 53 11.83 -14.78 18.07
CA THR A 53 12.44 -15.73 18.99
C THR A 53 13.44 -14.97 19.84
#